data_AF-G3B378-F1
#
_entry.id   AF-G3B378-F1
#
_cell.length_a   1.000
_cell.length_b   1.000
_cell.length_c   1.000
_cell.angle_alpha   90.00
_cell.angle_beta   90.00
_cell.angle_gamma   90.00
#
_symmetry.space_group_name_H-M   'P 1'
#
loop_
_entity.id
_entity.type
_entity.pdbx_description
1 polymer ?
#
loop_
_entity_poly.entity_id
_entity_poly.type
_entity_poly.pdbx_seq_one_letter_code
_entity_poly.pdbx_strand_id
1 'polypeptide(L)'
;MLSRFIVRSNAYVPLVAACRVQSRQFSWSMAMWAAAAKAKTKKSQTPEAIKLQLLKDTLKTEKSVYKKLQEKYSKAKAKETEKKKKVKAKESQQKEKAKNDVLLKKALKTPRKLSPFNIFVKERKAKDITEASKEWKELTDFEKDEFADKADAYNEDILAVFSPKPKAPVFGFAAYVKKNFIRDGRDNVEVLKELSSQWKQLSSSEKAPYTLDKTEWARYQEQLKDWKRYRIDVFNDKNGTSLSS
;
A
#
# COMPACT_ATOMS: atom_id res chain seq x y z
N MET A 1 24.08 -40.04 2.15
CA MET A 1 24.43 -39.52 0.82
C MET A 1 24.39 -38.00 0.91
N LEU A 2 25.57 -37.35 0.99
CA LEU A 2 26.14 -36.49 -0.08
C LEU A 2 25.22 -35.30 -0.37
N SER A 3 25.53 -34.00 -0.25
CA SER A 3 26.75 -33.20 -0.14
C SER A 3 26.28 -31.78 0.28
N ARG A 4 26.86 -31.09 1.27
CA ARG A 4 28.03 -30.20 1.21
C ARG A 4 27.84 -28.90 0.38
N PHE A 5 28.23 -27.76 1.02
CA PHE A 5 28.61 -26.43 0.48
C PHE A 5 27.45 -25.47 0.12
N ILE A 6 27.45 -24.16 0.42
CA ILE A 6 28.53 -23.15 0.36
C ILE A 6 28.38 -22.08 1.46
N VAL A 7 29.51 -21.83 2.14
CA VAL A 7 29.85 -20.67 2.97
C VAL A 7 30.11 -19.45 2.08
N ARG A 8 29.70 -18.23 2.48
CA ARG A 8 30.44 -16.99 2.14
C ARG A 8 30.16 -15.85 3.12
N SER A 9 31.02 -15.81 4.12
CA SER A 9 31.45 -14.62 4.85
C SER A 9 32.02 -13.55 3.90
N ASN A 10 31.75 -12.27 4.16
CA ASN A 10 32.73 -11.23 3.87
C ASN A 10 32.55 -10.03 4.81
N ALA A 11 33.27 -10.08 5.92
CA ALA A 11 33.61 -8.93 6.72
C ALA A 11 34.84 -8.26 6.08
N TYR A 12 34.79 -6.96 5.85
CA TYR A 12 35.99 -6.16 5.57
C TYR A 12 35.88 -4.84 6.31
N VAL A 13 36.50 -4.81 7.48
CA VAL A 13 36.86 -3.60 8.23
C VAL A 13 38.35 -3.37 7.98
N PRO A 14 38.78 -2.26 7.37
CA PRO A 14 40.18 -1.87 7.43
C PRO A 14 40.39 -1.04 8.69
N LEU A 15 40.96 -1.70 9.69
CA LEU A 15 41.59 -1.13 10.86
C LEU A 15 43.06 -0.86 10.46
N VAL A 16 43.41 0.39 10.15
CA VAL A 16 44.82 0.78 9.97
C VAL A 16 45.24 1.58 11.17
N ALA A 17 46.01 0.89 12.01
CA ALA A 17 46.72 1.44 13.14
C ALA A 17 48.07 2.05 12.71
N ALA A 18 48.43 3.10 13.42
CA ALA A 18 49.76 3.42 13.94
C ALA A 18 50.90 3.92 13.02
N CYS A 19 51.71 4.76 13.68
CA CYS A 19 53.08 5.17 13.40
C CYS A 19 53.34 6.26 12.34
N ARG A 20 53.51 7.50 12.84
CA ARG A 20 54.83 8.15 12.83
C ARG A 20 54.88 9.35 13.79
N VAL A 21 55.39 9.09 14.98
CA VAL A 21 56.10 10.06 15.81
C VAL A 21 57.56 10.09 15.32
N GLN A 22 58.23 11.24 15.51
CA GLN A 22 59.64 11.56 15.23
C GLN A 22 59.95 12.22 13.88
N SER A 23 59.93 13.56 13.88
CA SER A 23 61.03 14.39 13.37
C SER A 23 60.84 15.86 13.82
N ARG A 24 60.83 16.08 15.13
CA ARG A 24 61.10 17.42 15.70
C ARG A 24 62.58 17.44 15.99
N GLN A 25 63.39 18.07 15.15
CA GLN A 25 64.69 18.71 15.46
C GLN A 25 65.42 19.06 14.14
N PHE A 26 64.83 19.86 13.25
CA PHE A 26 65.57 20.55 12.18
C PHE A 26 64.65 21.63 11.60
N SER A 27 64.80 22.89 12.03
CA SER A 27 64.50 24.09 11.21
C SER A 27 64.51 25.42 11.97
N TRP A 28 64.96 25.49 13.23
CA TRP A 28 65.12 26.81 13.90
C TRP A 28 66.18 27.70 13.19
N SER A 29 67.15 27.13 12.47
CA SER A 29 68.11 27.88 11.65
C SER A 29 67.54 28.41 10.33
N MET A 30 66.55 27.72 9.73
CA MET A 30 65.88 28.20 8.50
C MET A 30 64.85 29.30 8.78
N ALA A 31 64.24 29.31 9.98
CA ALA A 31 63.33 30.39 10.37
C ALA A 31 64.05 31.72 10.62
N MET A 32 65.29 31.69 11.14
CA MET A 32 66.11 32.89 11.37
C MET A 32 66.65 33.51 10.07
N TRP A 33 66.97 32.70 9.05
CA TRP A 33 67.47 33.22 7.77
C TRP A 33 66.35 33.84 6.91
N ALA A 34 65.12 33.33 7.01
CA ALA A 34 63.95 33.95 6.37
C ALA A 34 63.50 35.27 7.04
N ALA A 35 63.80 35.47 8.33
CA ALA A 35 63.51 36.72 9.04
C ALA A 35 64.50 37.85 8.69
N ALA A 36 65.78 37.53 8.48
CA ALA A 36 66.81 38.52 8.12
C ALA A 36 66.68 39.04 6.67
N ALA A 37 66.19 38.21 5.73
CA ALA A 37 65.95 38.63 4.34
C ALA A 37 64.74 39.58 4.18
N LYS A 38 63.77 39.55 5.10
CA LYS A 38 62.59 40.45 5.07
C LYS A 38 62.85 41.84 5.64
N ALA A 39 63.98 42.07 6.32
CA ALA A 39 64.30 43.38 6.90
C ALA A 39 64.91 44.38 5.88
N LYS A 40 65.39 43.92 4.71
CA LYS A 40 66.08 44.77 3.73
C LYS A 40 65.26 45.17 2.49
N THR A 41 63.95 44.98 2.51
CA THR A 41 63.05 45.46 1.43
C THR A 41 61.81 46.15 1.98
N LYS A 42 61.97 47.12 2.90
CA LYS A 42 61.00 48.22 3.04
C LYS A 42 61.36 49.31 2.02
N LYS A 43 61.27 49.01 0.73
CA LYS A 43 61.02 50.07 -0.26
C LYS A 43 59.59 50.53 -0.03
N SER A 44 59.35 51.83 0.14
CA SER A 44 58.00 52.38 0.21
C SER A 44 57.24 51.88 -1.00
N GLN A 45 56.25 51.02 -0.76
CA GLN A 45 55.33 50.63 -1.82
C GLN A 45 54.62 51.90 -2.25
N THR A 46 54.65 52.20 -3.55
CA THR A 46 53.81 53.25 -4.12
C THR A 46 52.35 52.98 -3.72
N PRO A 47 51.52 54.01 -3.49
CA PRO A 47 50.12 53.84 -3.09
C PRO A 47 49.33 52.94 -4.06
N GLU A 48 49.75 52.85 -5.33
CA GLU A 48 49.22 51.92 -6.32
C GLU A 48 49.53 50.45 -6.03
N ALA A 49 50.73 50.10 -5.56
CA ALA A 49 51.09 48.73 -5.25
C ALA A 49 50.30 48.17 -4.04
N ILE A 50 50.00 49.03 -3.06
CA ILE A 50 49.14 48.70 -1.91
C ILE A 50 47.69 48.44 -2.38
N LYS A 51 47.15 49.32 -3.24
CA LYS A 51 45.83 49.13 -3.86
C LYS A 51 45.76 47.81 -4.64
N LEU A 52 46.82 47.46 -5.37
CA LEU A 52 46.90 46.24 -6.17
C LEU A 52 46.95 44.97 -5.30
N GLN A 53 47.61 45.01 -4.13
CA GLN A 53 47.56 43.91 -3.16
C GLN A 53 46.17 43.75 -2.55
N LEU A 54 45.53 44.85 -2.12
CA LEU A 54 44.16 44.82 -1.59
C LEU A 54 43.18 44.23 -2.61
N LEU A 55 43.27 44.62 -3.89
CA LEU A 55 42.47 44.06 -4.98
C LEU A 55 42.72 42.56 -5.20
N LYS A 56 43.96 42.08 -5.03
CA LYS A 56 44.27 40.64 -5.13
C LYS A 56 43.67 39.86 -3.96
N ASP A 57 43.70 40.43 -2.76
CA ASP A 57 43.14 39.81 -1.56
C ASP A 57 41.61 39.78 -1.60
N THR A 58 40.95 40.86 -2.05
CA THR A 58 39.49 40.87 -2.28
C THR A 58 39.09 39.85 -3.36
N LEU A 59 39.81 39.79 -4.47
CA LEU A 59 39.54 38.83 -5.54
C LEU A 59 39.72 37.38 -5.05
N LYS A 60 40.68 37.13 -4.15
CA LYS A 60 40.88 35.81 -3.53
C LYS A 60 39.74 35.45 -2.57
N THR A 61 39.27 36.39 -1.74
CA THR A 61 38.13 36.14 -0.85
C THR A 61 36.85 35.92 -1.64
N GLU A 62 36.58 36.73 -2.67
CA GLU A 62 35.44 36.58 -3.58
C GLU A 62 35.44 35.22 -4.29
N LYS A 63 36.59 34.77 -4.83
CA LYS A 63 36.70 33.42 -5.42
C LYS A 63 36.40 32.31 -4.41
N SER A 64 36.84 32.46 -3.16
CA SER A 64 36.56 31.49 -2.11
C SER A 64 35.08 31.46 -1.72
N VAL A 65 34.43 32.63 -1.69
CA VAL A 65 33.00 32.79 -1.42
C VAL A 65 32.18 32.20 -2.55
N TYR A 66 32.54 32.48 -3.81
CA TYR A 66 31.90 31.91 -5.00
C TYR A 66 31.99 30.38 -5.01
N LYS A 67 33.17 29.81 -4.71
CA LYS A 67 33.33 28.36 -4.62
C LYS A 67 32.43 27.74 -3.55
N LYS A 68 32.35 28.35 -2.35
CA LYS A 68 31.44 27.91 -1.28
C LYS A 68 29.96 27.99 -1.70
N LEU A 69 29.57 29.04 -2.41
CA LEU A 69 28.22 29.20 -2.96
C LEU A 69 27.90 28.13 -4.02
N GLN A 70 28.84 27.85 -4.93
CA GLN A 70 28.70 26.81 -5.95
C GLN A 70 28.56 25.40 -5.34
N GLU A 71 29.33 25.10 -4.29
CA GLU A 71 29.19 23.84 -3.54
C GLU A 71 27.85 23.75 -2.80
N LYS A 72 27.36 24.84 -2.20
CA LYS A 72 26.04 24.88 -1.56
C LYS A 72 24.92 24.68 -2.58
N TYR A 73 25.00 25.34 -3.74
CA TYR A 73 24.01 25.23 -4.80
C TYR A 73 23.95 23.82 -5.39
N SER A 74 25.09 23.20 -5.69
CA SER A 74 25.13 21.82 -6.20
C SER A 74 24.60 20.81 -5.18
N LYS A 75 24.94 20.95 -3.90
CA LYS A 75 24.38 20.11 -2.81
C LYS A 75 22.87 20.30 -2.66
N ALA A 76 22.37 21.54 -2.74
CA ALA A 76 20.94 21.83 -2.68
C ALA A 76 20.19 21.22 -3.87
N LYS A 77 20.73 21.38 -5.09
CA LYS A 77 20.18 20.81 -6.32
C LYS A 77 20.16 19.27 -6.26
N ALA A 78 21.22 18.64 -5.77
CA ALA A 78 21.27 17.19 -5.57
C ALA A 78 20.18 16.71 -4.60
N LYS A 79 20.05 17.36 -3.42
CA LYS A 79 19.00 17.05 -2.44
C LYS A 79 17.59 17.24 -3.02
N GLU A 80 17.37 18.28 -3.81
CA GLU A 80 16.09 18.54 -4.46
C GLU A 80 15.76 17.43 -5.49
N THR A 81 16.75 17.02 -6.30
CA THR A 81 16.57 15.93 -7.27
C THR A 81 16.25 14.60 -6.59
N GLU A 82 16.88 14.30 -5.46
CA GLU A 82 16.64 13.08 -4.69
C GLU A 82 15.23 13.09 -4.06
N LYS A 83 14.80 14.23 -3.49
CA LYS A 83 13.43 14.41 -2.99
C LYS A 83 12.41 14.21 -4.11
N LYS A 84 12.62 14.82 -5.28
CA LYS A 84 11.74 14.64 -6.45
C LYS A 84 11.66 13.19 -6.90
N LYS A 85 12.79 12.46 -6.93
CA LYS A 85 12.81 11.01 -7.23
C LYS A 85 12.03 10.20 -6.20
N LYS A 86 12.21 10.47 -4.90
CA LYS A 86 11.49 9.80 -3.81
C LYS A 86 9.98 10.05 -3.85
N VAL A 87 9.55 11.28 -4.14
CA VAL A 87 8.12 11.62 -4.29
C VAL A 87 7.52 10.87 -5.48
N LYS A 88 8.18 10.88 -6.65
CA LYS A 88 7.71 10.13 -7.83
C LYS A 88 7.65 8.62 -7.60
N ALA A 89 8.61 8.05 -6.87
CA ALA A 89 8.59 6.63 -6.51
C ALA A 89 7.43 6.28 -5.55
N LYS A 90 7.16 7.13 -4.55
CA LYS A 90 6.01 6.93 -3.66
C LYS A 90 4.68 7.07 -4.41
N GLU A 91 4.58 8.04 -5.29
CA GLU A 91 3.37 8.27 -6.09
C GLU A 91 3.07 7.11 -7.04
N SER A 92 4.08 6.57 -7.72
CA SER A 92 3.92 5.37 -8.57
C SER A 92 3.50 4.14 -7.78
N GLN A 93 4.14 3.87 -6.63
CA GLN A 93 3.73 2.78 -5.74
C GLN A 93 2.29 2.95 -5.22
N GLN A 94 1.87 4.17 -4.90
CA GLN A 94 0.49 4.44 -4.48
C GLN A 94 -0.51 4.22 -5.63
N LYS A 95 -0.15 4.62 -6.86
CA LYS A 95 -0.97 4.37 -8.05
C LYS A 95 -1.12 2.87 -8.33
N GLU A 96 -0.06 2.09 -8.19
CA GLU A 96 -0.11 0.63 -8.35
C GLU A 96 -0.96 -0.04 -7.28
N LYS A 97 -0.79 0.34 -6.01
CA LYS A 97 -1.66 -0.14 -4.91
C LYS A 97 -3.12 0.19 -5.16
N ALA A 98 -3.42 1.42 -5.59
CA ALA A 98 -4.78 1.83 -5.92
C ALA A 98 -5.38 1.01 -7.09
N LYS A 99 -4.59 0.73 -8.14
CA LYS A 99 -5.01 -0.14 -9.25
C LYS A 99 -5.31 -1.56 -8.76
N ASN A 100 -4.42 -2.13 -7.95
CA ASN A 100 -4.60 -3.46 -7.38
C ASN A 100 -5.82 -3.54 -6.46
N ASP A 101 -6.03 -2.53 -5.61
CA ASP A 101 -7.21 -2.46 -4.74
C ASP A 101 -8.51 -2.38 -5.54
N VAL A 102 -8.51 -1.66 -6.67
CA VAL A 102 -9.67 -1.60 -7.58
C VAL A 102 -9.91 -2.97 -8.23
N LEU A 103 -8.87 -3.68 -8.68
CA LEU A 103 -8.99 -5.02 -9.24
C LEU A 103 -9.50 -6.02 -8.18
N LEU A 104 -8.96 -5.97 -6.95
CA LEU A 104 -9.43 -6.80 -5.84
C LEU A 104 -10.89 -6.52 -5.50
N LYS A 105 -11.29 -5.24 -5.44
CA LYS A 105 -12.71 -4.86 -5.21
C LYS A 105 -13.63 -5.39 -6.31
N LYS A 106 -13.17 -5.41 -7.57
CA LYS A 106 -13.92 -6.00 -8.69
C LYS A 106 -14.03 -7.52 -8.56
N ALA A 107 -12.93 -8.21 -8.29
CA ALA A 107 -12.88 -9.67 -8.13
C ALA A 107 -13.77 -10.17 -6.98
N LEU A 108 -13.77 -9.45 -5.85
CA LEU A 108 -14.51 -9.82 -4.64
C LEU A 108 -15.98 -9.34 -4.64
N LYS A 109 -16.44 -8.65 -5.70
CA LYS A 109 -17.82 -8.15 -5.77
C LYS A 109 -18.80 -9.31 -5.95
N THR A 110 -19.83 -9.38 -5.11
CA THR A 110 -20.91 -10.35 -5.27
C THR A 110 -21.59 -10.15 -6.63
N PRO A 111 -21.77 -11.21 -7.44
CA PRO A 111 -22.48 -11.08 -8.71
C PRO A 111 -23.92 -10.65 -8.45
N ARG A 112 -24.45 -9.80 -9.34
CA ARG A 112 -25.87 -9.41 -9.29
C ARG A 112 -26.67 -10.43 -10.06
N LYS A 113 -27.79 -10.87 -9.48
CA LYS A 113 -28.77 -11.67 -10.20
C LYS A 113 -29.33 -10.87 -11.38
N LEU A 114 -29.54 -11.51 -12.51
CA LEU A 114 -30.28 -10.94 -13.62
C LEU A 114 -31.76 -11.21 -13.43
N SER A 115 -32.55 -10.19 -13.76
CA SER A 115 -34.00 -10.28 -13.86
C SER A 115 -34.37 -10.81 -15.25
N PRO A 116 -35.54 -11.44 -15.42
CA PRO A 116 -36.06 -11.86 -16.72
C PRO A 116 -36.00 -10.75 -17.77
N PHE A 117 -36.38 -9.53 -17.39
CA PHE A 117 -36.29 -8.35 -18.26
C PHE A 117 -34.85 -8.04 -18.71
N ASN A 118 -33.85 -8.21 -17.84
CA ASN A 118 -32.46 -7.97 -18.21
C ASN A 118 -31.94 -9.03 -19.20
N ILE A 119 -32.45 -10.26 -19.13
CA ILE A 119 -32.16 -11.30 -20.13
C ILE A 119 -32.79 -10.91 -21.46
N PHE A 120 -34.07 -10.52 -21.45
CA PHE A 120 -34.78 -10.04 -22.64
C PHE A 120 -34.03 -8.90 -23.35
N VAL A 121 -33.63 -7.86 -22.61
CA VAL A 121 -32.88 -6.72 -23.16
C VAL A 121 -31.54 -7.18 -23.78
N LYS A 122 -30.85 -8.13 -23.14
CA LYS A 122 -29.59 -8.68 -23.64
C LYS A 122 -29.75 -9.51 -24.91
N GLU A 123 -30.78 -10.34 -24.99
CA GLU A 123 -31.05 -11.17 -26.18
C GLU A 123 -31.47 -10.31 -27.38
N ARG A 124 -32.33 -9.31 -27.15
CA ARG A 124 -32.79 -8.37 -28.19
C ARG A 124 -31.71 -7.37 -28.62
N LYS A 125 -30.64 -7.21 -27.83
CA LYS A 125 -29.61 -6.18 -28.03
C LYS A 125 -30.22 -4.78 -28.20
N ALA A 126 -31.29 -4.51 -27.46
CA ALA A 126 -32.01 -3.25 -27.57
C ALA A 126 -31.09 -2.07 -27.21
N LYS A 127 -31.01 -1.08 -28.09
CA LYS A 127 -30.21 0.13 -27.87
C LYS A 127 -30.90 1.10 -26.92
N ASP A 128 -32.24 1.16 -26.98
CA ASP A 128 -33.06 1.93 -26.07
C ASP A 128 -33.79 1.01 -25.07
N ILE A 129 -33.58 1.28 -23.79
CA ILE A 129 -34.20 0.55 -22.67
C ILE A 129 -35.71 0.86 -22.61
N THR A 130 -36.11 2.06 -23.04
CA THR A 130 -37.49 2.53 -22.95
C THR A 130 -38.40 1.77 -23.90
N GLU A 131 -37.93 1.51 -25.12
CA GLU A 131 -38.62 0.69 -26.13
C GLU A 131 -38.71 -0.77 -25.67
N ALA A 132 -37.59 -1.35 -25.22
CA ALA A 132 -37.58 -2.71 -24.69
C ALA A 132 -38.55 -2.89 -23.50
N SER A 133 -38.73 -1.85 -22.67
CA SER A 133 -39.68 -1.88 -21.56
C SER A 133 -41.14 -1.89 -22.03
N LYS A 134 -41.45 -1.22 -23.15
CA LYS A 134 -42.79 -1.26 -23.75
C LYS A 134 -43.06 -2.64 -24.35
N GLU A 135 -42.13 -3.16 -25.14
CA GLU A 135 -42.21 -4.52 -25.70
C GLU A 135 -42.38 -5.56 -24.60
N TRP A 136 -41.58 -5.49 -23.52
CA TRP A 136 -41.71 -6.40 -22.37
C TRP A 136 -43.10 -6.38 -21.72
N LYS A 137 -43.79 -5.24 -21.71
CA LYS A 137 -45.15 -5.14 -21.18
C LYS A 137 -46.20 -5.72 -22.12
N GLU A 138 -45.91 -5.71 -23.43
CA GLU A 138 -46.77 -6.30 -24.46
C GLU A 138 -46.60 -7.83 -24.54
N LEU A 139 -45.47 -8.37 -24.06
CA LEU A 139 -45.26 -9.83 -23.95
C LEU A 139 -46.31 -10.47 -23.04
N THR A 140 -46.75 -11.66 -23.45
CA THR A 140 -47.61 -12.52 -22.66
C THR A 140 -46.86 -13.08 -21.46
N ASP A 141 -47.59 -13.50 -20.42
CA ASP A 141 -46.95 -14.06 -19.23
C ASP A 141 -46.23 -15.39 -19.53
N PHE A 142 -46.73 -16.17 -20.49
CA PHE A 142 -46.05 -17.37 -20.98
C PHE A 142 -44.66 -17.06 -21.56
N GLU A 143 -44.54 -16.02 -22.39
CA GLU A 143 -43.23 -15.62 -22.93
C GLU A 143 -42.31 -15.07 -21.82
N LYS A 144 -42.86 -14.35 -20.85
CA LYS A 144 -42.08 -13.86 -19.69
C LYS A 144 -41.54 -15.00 -18.84
N ASP A 145 -42.31 -16.09 -18.71
CA ASP A 145 -41.89 -17.29 -17.98
C ASP A 145 -40.66 -17.94 -18.65
N GLU A 146 -40.60 -18.00 -19.98
CA GLU A 146 -39.39 -18.49 -20.67
C GLU A 146 -38.15 -17.64 -20.33
N PHE A 147 -38.30 -16.31 -20.22
CA PHE A 147 -37.21 -15.44 -19.79
C PHE A 147 -36.90 -15.58 -18.30
N ALA A 148 -37.87 -16.00 -17.47
CA ALA A 148 -37.66 -16.31 -16.07
C ALA A 148 -36.82 -17.56 -15.91
N ASP A 149 -37.15 -18.64 -16.62
CA ASP A 149 -36.37 -19.87 -16.63
C ASP A 149 -34.93 -19.63 -17.09
N LYS A 150 -34.74 -18.83 -18.16
CA LYS A 150 -33.40 -18.43 -18.61
C LYS A 150 -32.65 -17.57 -17.58
N ALA A 151 -33.33 -16.66 -16.91
CA ALA A 151 -32.73 -15.82 -15.87
C ALA A 151 -32.28 -16.67 -14.69
N ASP A 152 -33.09 -17.64 -14.28
CA ASP A 152 -32.78 -18.54 -13.19
C ASP A 152 -31.63 -19.47 -13.54
N ALA A 153 -31.64 -20.11 -14.72
CA ALA A 153 -30.51 -20.90 -15.21
C ALA A 153 -29.20 -20.10 -15.23
N TYR A 154 -29.23 -18.87 -15.77
CA TYR A 154 -28.05 -18.00 -15.78
C TYR A 154 -27.60 -17.60 -14.35
N ASN A 155 -28.55 -17.35 -13.45
CA ASN A 155 -28.25 -17.00 -12.06
C ASN A 155 -27.62 -18.19 -11.31
N GLU A 156 -28.08 -19.41 -11.58
CA GLU A 156 -27.52 -20.65 -11.06
C GLU A 156 -26.10 -20.89 -11.58
N ASP A 157 -25.87 -20.73 -12.89
CA ASP A 157 -24.53 -20.83 -13.49
C ASP A 157 -23.56 -19.81 -12.87
N ILE A 158 -24.02 -18.57 -12.67
CA ILE A 158 -23.23 -17.54 -11.99
C ILE A 158 -22.93 -17.96 -10.55
N LEU A 159 -23.90 -18.47 -9.81
CA LEU A 159 -23.70 -18.88 -8.42
C LEU A 159 -22.77 -20.09 -8.31
N ALA A 160 -22.84 -21.02 -9.28
CA ALA A 160 -21.95 -22.17 -9.39
C ALA A 160 -20.49 -21.72 -9.60
N VAL A 161 -20.26 -20.77 -10.52
CA VAL A 161 -18.92 -20.23 -10.75
C VAL A 161 -18.46 -19.36 -9.58
N PHE A 162 -19.35 -18.53 -9.04
CA PHE A 162 -19.04 -17.56 -8.00
C PHE A 162 -19.61 -18.01 -6.65
N SER A 163 -18.86 -18.87 -5.97
CA SER A 163 -19.19 -19.31 -4.61
C SER A 163 -19.52 -18.11 -3.68
N PRO A 164 -20.56 -18.22 -2.85
CA PRO A 164 -20.93 -17.14 -1.92
C PRO A 164 -19.88 -16.95 -0.84
N LYS A 165 -19.77 -15.73 -0.32
CA LYS A 165 -18.84 -15.41 0.77
C LYS A 165 -19.19 -16.24 2.01
N PRO A 166 -18.21 -16.89 2.68
CA PRO A 166 -18.47 -17.60 3.92
C PRO A 166 -19.05 -16.64 4.98
N LYS A 167 -20.06 -17.13 5.71
CA LYS A 167 -20.70 -16.37 6.80
C LYS A 167 -19.80 -16.41 8.04
N ALA A 168 -19.68 -15.27 8.72
CA ALA A 168 -18.94 -15.23 9.99
C ALA A 168 -19.67 -16.07 11.05
N PRO A 169 -18.93 -16.73 11.96
CA PRO A 169 -19.54 -17.41 13.10
C PRO A 169 -20.31 -16.39 13.94
N VAL A 170 -21.44 -16.83 14.50
CA VAL A 170 -22.30 -15.98 15.33
C VAL A 170 -21.83 -16.12 16.79
N PHE A 171 -21.60 -15.01 17.48
CA PHE A 171 -21.12 -14.99 18.86
C PHE A 171 -21.79 -13.88 19.68
N GLY A 172 -21.59 -13.93 21.00
CA GLY A 172 -22.13 -13.02 22.00
C GLY A 172 -23.66 -13.00 22.01
N PHE A 173 -24.21 -11.79 22.10
CA PHE A 173 -25.67 -11.59 22.12
C PHE A 173 -26.35 -12.16 20.87
N ALA A 174 -25.73 -12.10 19.69
CA ALA A 174 -26.35 -12.66 18.48
C ALA A 174 -26.49 -14.19 18.56
N ALA A 175 -25.55 -14.88 19.21
CA ALA A 175 -25.64 -16.31 19.45
C ALA A 175 -26.71 -16.63 20.50
N TYR A 176 -26.85 -15.77 21.52
CA TYR A 176 -27.92 -15.84 22.51
C TYR A 176 -29.30 -15.67 21.87
N VAL A 177 -29.50 -14.64 21.06
CA VAL A 177 -30.74 -14.41 20.33
C VAL A 177 -31.04 -15.59 19.41
N LYS A 178 -30.05 -16.08 18.64
CA LYS A 178 -30.25 -17.23 17.76
C LYS A 178 -30.79 -18.47 18.48
N LYS A 179 -30.40 -18.70 19.74
CA LYS A 179 -30.87 -19.86 20.54
C LYS A 179 -32.20 -19.60 21.24
N ASN A 180 -32.44 -18.38 21.70
CA ASN A 180 -33.57 -18.05 22.58
C ASN A 180 -34.70 -17.29 21.87
N PHE A 181 -34.58 -17.01 20.58
CA PHE A 181 -35.62 -16.33 19.82
C PHE A 181 -36.75 -17.30 19.46
N ILE A 182 -37.92 -17.08 20.06
CA ILE A 182 -39.13 -17.88 19.82
C ILE A 182 -40.10 -17.06 18.95
N ARG A 183 -40.64 -17.68 17.90
CA ARG A 183 -41.63 -17.04 17.01
C ARG A 183 -43.04 -17.23 17.58
N ASP A 184 -43.38 -16.38 18.54
CA ASP A 184 -44.69 -16.41 19.23
C ASP A 184 -45.73 -15.46 18.60
N GLY A 185 -45.46 -14.91 17.41
CA GLY A 185 -46.32 -13.91 16.76
C GLY A 185 -46.28 -12.50 17.37
N ARG A 186 -45.57 -12.31 18.48
CA ARG A 186 -45.22 -10.99 19.05
C ARG A 186 -44.34 -10.18 18.11
N ASP A 187 -44.34 -8.86 18.27
CA ASP A 187 -43.44 -8.00 17.50
C ASP A 187 -41.97 -8.33 17.79
N ASN A 188 -41.18 -8.45 16.73
CA ASN A 188 -39.78 -8.85 16.81
C ASN A 188 -38.95 -7.87 17.66
N VAL A 189 -39.33 -6.59 17.66
CA VAL A 189 -38.62 -5.57 18.43
C VAL A 189 -38.85 -5.75 19.93
N GLU A 190 -40.07 -6.11 20.33
CA GLU A 190 -40.40 -6.38 21.74
C GLU A 190 -39.67 -7.62 22.26
N VAL A 191 -39.68 -8.71 21.49
CA VAL A 191 -38.94 -9.94 21.83
C VAL A 191 -37.44 -9.66 21.93
N LEU A 192 -36.87 -8.86 21.02
CA LEU A 192 -35.44 -8.53 21.06
C LEU A 192 -35.09 -7.64 22.26
N LYS A 193 -35.97 -6.73 22.68
CA LYS A 193 -35.80 -5.92 23.90
C LYS A 193 -35.80 -6.80 25.14
N GLU A 194 -36.70 -7.77 25.21
CA GLU A 194 -36.76 -8.74 26.31
C GLU A 194 -35.46 -9.56 26.38
N LEU A 195 -35.04 -10.16 25.26
CA LEU A 195 -33.80 -10.93 25.17
C LEU A 195 -32.57 -10.09 25.52
N SER A 196 -32.54 -8.81 25.15
CA SER A 196 -31.46 -7.88 25.51
C SER A 196 -31.39 -7.63 27.02
N SER A 197 -32.54 -7.46 27.67
CA SER A 197 -32.62 -7.33 29.13
C SER A 197 -32.15 -8.60 29.84
N GLN A 198 -32.63 -9.77 29.39
CA GLN A 198 -32.19 -11.06 29.93
C GLN A 198 -30.69 -11.26 29.75
N TRP A 199 -30.14 -10.95 28.57
CA TRP A 199 -28.70 -11.03 28.30
C TRP A 199 -27.85 -10.17 29.23
N LYS A 200 -28.33 -8.97 29.59
CA LYS A 200 -27.63 -8.10 30.54
C LYS A 200 -27.58 -8.69 31.95
N GLN A 201 -28.64 -9.40 32.36
CA GLN A 201 -28.75 -10.04 33.66
C GLN A 201 -27.89 -11.32 33.78
N LEU A 202 -27.55 -11.98 32.67
CA LEU A 202 -26.68 -13.16 32.69
C LEU A 202 -25.29 -12.87 33.28
N SER A 203 -24.81 -13.78 34.11
CA SER A 203 -23.46 -13.81 34.66
C SER A 203 -22.40 -14.10 33.58
N SER A 204 -21.12 -13.87 33.91
CA SER A 204 -20.00 -14.19 33.01
C SER A 204 -19.93 -15.70 32.68
N SER A 205 -20.29 -16.56 33.63
CA SER A 205 -20.34 -18.01 33.43
C SER A 205 -21.43 -18.41 32.42
N GLU A 206 -22.62 -17.82 32.53
CA GLU A 206 -23.73 -18.10 31.60
C GLU A 206 -23.50 -17.51 30.21
N LYS A 207 -22.66 -16.46 30.11
CA LYS A 207 -22.23 -15.87 28.84
C LYS A 207 -21.12 -16.66 28.15
N ALA A 208 -20.36 -17.49 28.89
CA ALA A 208 -19.21 -18.22 28.36
C ALA A 208 -19.54 -19.08 27.11
N PRO A 209 -20.68 -19.82 27.04
CA PRO A 209 -21.05 -20.63 25.87
C PRO A 209 -21.37 -19.84 24.61
N TYR A 210 -21.56 -18.52 24.74
CA TYR A 210 -21.83 -17.62 23.64
C TYR A 210 -20.58 -16.87 23.19
N THR A 211 -19.45 -17.00 23.88
CA THR A 211 -18.20 -16.39 23.46
C THR A 211 -17.69 -17.05 22.18
N LEU A 212 -16.92 -16.29 21.39
CA LEU A 212 -16.37 -16.77 20.14
C LEU A 212 -15.31 -17.84 20.41
N ASP A 213 -15.55 -19.05 19.90
CA ASP A 213 -14.52 -20.08 19.90
C ASP A 213 -13.39 -19.69 18.94
N LYS A 214 -12.16 -19.72 19.47
CA LYS A 214 -10.95 -19.42 18.70
C LYS A 214 -10.78 -20.39 17.52
N THR A 215 -11.20 -21.65 17.69
CA THR A 215 -11.06 -22.66 16.63
C THR A 215 -12.02 -22.39 15.47
N GLU A 216 -13.29 -22.09 15.76
CA GLU A 216 -14.28 -21.72 14.75
C GLU A 216 -13.91 -20.43 14.02
N TRP A 217 -13.35 -19.46 14.75
CA TRP A 217 -12.83 -18.23 14.15
C TRP A 217 -11.67 -18.49 13.20
N ALA A 218 -10.71 -19.33 13.59
CA ALA A 218 -9.58 -19.71 12.74
C ALA A 218 -10.07 -20.41 11.45
N ARG A 219 -11.01 -21.34 11.58
CA ARG A 219 -11.64 -22.01 10.43
C ARG A 219 -12.32 -21.01 9.50
N TYR A 220 -13.04 -20.03 10.04
CA TYR A 220 -13.66 -18.98 9.24
C TYR A 220 -12.63 -18.13 8.49
N GLN A 221 -11.51 -17.77 9.13
CA GLN A 221 -10.45 -17.00 8.49
C GLN A 221 -9.80 -17.77 7.35
N GLU A 222 -9.58 -19.07 7.53
CA GLU A 222 -9.06 -19.97 6.49
C GLU A 222 -10.04 -20.06 5.31
N GLN A 223 -11.31 -20.37 5.57
CA GLN A 223 -12.36 -20.38 4.55
C GLN A 223 -12.47 -19.04 3.80
N LEU A 224 -12.36 -17.92 4.51
CA LEU A 224 -12.41 -16.59 3.90
C LEU A 224 -11.18 -16.32 3.02
N LYS A 225 -10.00 -16.81 3.42
CA LYS A 225 -8.76 -16.69 2.65
C LYS A 225 -8.84 -17.52 1.38
N ASP A 226 -9.29 -18.76 1.47
CA ASP A 226 -9.43 -19.65 0.31
C ASP A 226 -10.53 -19.17 -0.63
N TRP A 227 -11.64 -18.67 -0.08
CA TRP A 227 -12.68 -18.01 -0.88
C TRP A 227 -12.12 -16.80 -1.65
N LYS A 228 -11.33 -15.93 -1.01
CA LYS A 228 -10.70 -14.78 -1.70
C LYS A 228 -9.76 -15.24 -2.82
N ARG A 229 -8.96 -16.27 -2.57
CA ARG A 229 -8.03 -16.84 -3.56
C ARG A 229 -8.78 -17.38 -4.77
N TYR A 230 -9.75 -18.25 -4.54
CA TYR A 230 -10.62 -18.81 -5.58
C TYR A 230 -11.30 -17.71 -6.41
N ARG A 231 -11.82 -16.67 -5.75
CA ARG A 231 -12.46 -15.53 -6.43
C ARG A 231 -11.52 -14.71 -7.30
N ILE A 232 -10.27 -14.56 -6.90
CA ILE A 232 -9.26 -13.84 -7.69
C ILE A 232 -8.87 -14.68 -8.90
N ASP A 233 -8.70 -15.99 -8.72
CA ASP A 233 -8.33 -16.94 -9.77
C ASP A 233 -9.39 -16.98 -10.89
N VAL A 234 -10.65 -17.24 -10.52
CA VAL A 234 -11.79 -17.22 -11.45
C VAL A 234 -11.94 -15.87 -12.16
N PHE A 235 -11.63 -14.76 -11.48
CA PHE A 235 -11.67 -13.42 -12.09
C PHE A 235 -10.54 -13.24 -13.12
N ASN A 236 -9.34 -13.74 -12.82
CA ASN A 236 -8.19 -13.68 -13.71
C ASN A 236 -8.41 -14.54 -14.97
N ASP A 237 -8.94 -15.75 -14.82
CA ASP A 237 -9.27 -16.65 -15.93
C ASP A 237 -10.29 -16.02 -16.89
N LYS A 238 -11.37 -15.46 -16.35
CA LYS A 238 -12.40 -14.79 -17.17
C LYS A 238 -11.91 -13.56 -17.90
N ASN A 239 -10.90 -12.86 -17.36
CA ASN A 239 -10.33 -11.67 -18.00
C ASN A 239 -9.06 -11.98 -18.82
N GLY A 240 -8.69 -13.26 -19.00
CA GLY A 240 -7.49 -13.67 -19.73
C GLY A 240 -6.18 -13.14 -19.12
N THR A 241 -6.19 -12.81 -17.82
CA THR A 241 -5.04 -12.24 -17.10
C THR A 241 -4.52 -13.27 -16.11
N SER A 242 -3.95 -14.38 -16.59
CA SER A 242 -3.33 -15.36 -15.69
C SER A 242 -2.15 -14.70 -14.97
N LEU A 243 -2.31 -14.39 -13.70
CA LEU A 243 -1.19 -14.12 -12.80
C LEU A 243 -0.53 -15.46 -12.47
N SER A 244 0.25 -15.98 -13.43
CA SER A 244 1.17 -17.08 -13.20
C SER A 244 2.28 -16.57 -12.28
N SER A 245 2.31 -17.17 -11.08
CA SER A 245 3.39 -17.31 -10.09
C SER A 245 4.72 -16.58 -10.34
#